data_AF-A0A382B2D4-F1
#
_entry.id   AF-A0A382B2D4-F1
#
_cell.length_a   1.000
_cell.length_b   1.000
_cell.length_c   1.000
_cell.angle_alpha   90.00
_cell.angle_beta   90.00
_cell.angle_gamma   90.00
#
_symmetry.space_group_name_H-M   'P 1'
#
loop_
_entity.id
_entity.type
_entity.pdbx_description
1 polymer ?
#
loop_
_entity_poly.entity_id
_entity_poly.type
_entity_poly.pdbx_seq_one_letter_code
_entity_poly.pdbx_strand_id
1 'polypeptide(L)'
;MRSLLRTLVISIAFLPSGRISLAAQAPPTSERTAAIAPHEIDLDMIARIREEGFQRSQLENTFSYMTDVLGARLTNSSDMVRAQEWVLGEMKRIGLVNTIREPFMDYGVSWDNEYVSLHLMEPDYSPMVGYPIAHTPGTEGKQRLQV
;
A
#
# COMPACT_ATOMS: atom_id res chain seq x y z
N MET A 1 -59.30 -19.16 -15.04
CA MET A 1 -59.15 -17.69 -14.93
C MET A 1 -57.94 -17.26 -15.75
N ARG A 2 -58.17 -16.44 -16.78
CA ARG A 2 -57.27 -15.48 -17.48
C ARG A 2 -55.76 -15.77 -17.40
N SER A 3 -55.17 -16.31 -18.48
CA SER A 3 -54.44 -15.55 -19.52
C SER A 3 -53.27 -14.73 -18.97
N LEU A 4 -52.04 -15.08 -19.37
CA LEU A 4 -51.09 -14.13 -19.96
C LEU A 4 -50.06 -14.91 -20.81
N LEU A 5 -50.32 -14.88 -22.11
CA LEU A 5 -49.41 -15.17 -23.23
C LEU A 5 -48.20 -14.22 -23.16
N ARG A 6 -46.99 -14.70 -23.52
CA ARG A 6 -46.00 -13.93 -24.31
C ARG A 6 -44.87 -14.83 -24.86
N THR A 7 -45.18 -15.40 -26.02
CA THR A 7 -44.36 -15.46 -27.25
C THR A 7 -42.83 -15.44 -27.11
N LEU A 8 -42.19 -16.59 -27.32
CA LEU A 8 -40.77 -16.70 -27.69
C LEU A 8 -40.69 -16.99 -29.20
N VAL A 9 -40.28 -15.98 -30.00
CA VAL A 9 -40.00 -16.16 -31.42
C VAL A 9 -38.58 -16.71 -31.55
N ILE A 10 -38.45 -17.98 -31.93
CA ILE A 10 -37.18 -18.58 -32.35
C ILE A 10 -37.06 -18.35 -33.85
N SER A 11 -36.24 -17.38 -34.25
CA SER A 11 -35.93 -17.11 -35.65
C SER A 11 -34.69 -17.93 -36.02
N ILE A 12 -34.87 -19.04 -36.75
CA ILE A 12 -33.78 -19.81 -37.36
C ILE A 12 -33.39 -19.09 -38.65
N ALA A 13 -32.24 -18.41 -38.64
CA ALA A 13 -31.63 -17.86 -39.84
C ALA A 13 -30.57 -18.83 -40.36
N PHE A 14 -30.83 -19.34 -41.57
CA PHE A 14 -29.92 -20.12 -42.42
C PHE A 14 -28.60 -19.34 -42.66
N LEU A 15 -27.46 -19.93 -42.29
CA LEU A 15 -26.13 -19.37 -42.59
C LEU A 15 -25.61 -19.99 -43.89
N PRO A 16 -25.28 -19.19 -44.93
CA PRO A 16 -24.53 -19.70 -46.07
C PRO A 16 -23.05 -19.88 -45.68
N SER A 17 -22.44 -20.93 -46.22
CA SER A 17 -21.04 -21.30 -46.06
C SER A 17 -20.10 -20.24 -46.65
N GLY A 18 -19.87 -19.17 -45.89
CA GLY A 18 -18.90 -18.12 -46.17
C GLY A 18 -17.68 -18.28 -45.25
N ARG A 19 -16.49 -18.28 -45.86
CA ARG A 19 -15.19 -18.40 -45.20
C ARG A 19 -15.09 -17.50 -43.95
N ILE A 20 -14.88 -18.11 -42.79
CA ILE A 20 -14.51 -17.41 -41.55
C ILE A 20 -13.10 -16.85 -41.76
N SER A 21 -13.00 -15.58 -42.12
CA SER A 21 -11.77 -14.81 -41.90
C SER A 21 -11.80 -14.34 -40.45
N LEU A 22 -10.98 -14.96 -39.61
CA LEU A 22 -10.74 -14.51 -38.23
C LEU A 22 -9.91 -13.22 -38.29
N ALA A 23 -10.56 -12.07 -38.47
CA ALA A 23 -9.96 -10.78 -38.19
C ALA A 23 -9.93 -10.63 -36.66
N ALA A 24 -8.74 -10.59 -36.06
CA ALA A 24 -8.55 -10.26 -34.66
C ALA A 24 -9.03 -8.81 -34.44
N GLN A 25 -10.26 -8.66 -33.95
CA GLN A 25 -10.79 -7.36 -33.55
C GLN A 25 -10.22 -7.03 -32.18
N ALA A 26 -9.18 -6.18 -32.15
CA ALA A 26 -8.70 -5.57 -30.92
C ALA A 26 -9.86 -4.82 -30.23
N PRO A 27 -9.92 -4.80 -28.90
CA PRO A 27 -10.93 -4.00 -28.20
C PRO A 27 -10.82 -2.54 -28.65
N PRO A 28 -11.93 -1.79 -28.76
CA PRO A 28 -11.83 -0.35 -28.95
C PRO A 28 -11.19 0.22 -27.67
N THR A 29 -9.89 0.46 -27.72
CA THR A 29 -9.19 1.33 -26.78
C THR A 29 -9.79 2.71 -26.98
N SER A 30 -10.85 3.01 -26.21
CA SER A 30 -11.34 4.37 -26.07
C SER A 30 -10.25 5.12 -25.30
N GLU A 31 -9.30 5.69 -26.04
CA GLU A 31 -8.39 6.70 -25.53
C GLU A 31 -9.26 7.90 -25.14
N ARG A 32 -9.75 7.88 -23.90
CA ARG A 32 -10.32 9.06 -23.27
C ARG A 32 -9.16 9.99 -22.96
N THR A 33 -8.70 10.72 -23.98
CA THR A 33 -7.87 11.91 -23.78
C THR A 33 -8.71 12.88 -22.98
N ALA A 34 -8.55 12.87 -21.65
CA ALA A 34 -9.08 13.91 -20.80
C ALA A 34 -8.42 15.21 -21.25
N ALA A 35 -9.18 16.08 -21.93
CA ALA A 35 -8.75 17.43 -22.21
C ALA A 35 -8.49 18.11 -20.87
N ILE A 36 -7.22 18.39 -20.57
CA ILE A 36 -6.83 19.22 -19.44
C ILE A 36 -7.28 20.63 -19.80
N ALA A 37 -8.41 21.07 -19.25
CA ALA A 37 -8.82 22.46 -19.36
C ALA A 37 -7.71 23.34 -18.76
N PRO A 38 -7.42 24.53 -19.33
CA PRO A 38 -6.49 25.46 -18.71
C PRO A 38 -7.03 25.81 -17.31
N HIS A 39 -6.40 25.32 -16.26
CA HIS A 39 -6.70 25.78 -14.92
C HIS A 39 -6.00 27.13 -14.73
N GLU A 40 -6.74 28.14 -14.29
CA GLU A 40 -6.17 29.39 -13.84
C GLU A 40 -5.46 29.14 -12.50
N ILE A 41 -4.21 29.62 -12.38
CA ILE A 41 -3.42 29.44 -11.17
C ILE A 41 -3.83 30.52 -10.16
N ASP A 42 -4.38 30.11 -9.03
CA ASP A 42 -4.68 31.01 -7.91
C ASP A 42 -3.40 31.31 -7.10
N LEU A 43 -2.78 32.47 -7.38
CA LEU A 43 -1.56 32.91 -6.71
C LEU A 43 -1.78 33.28 -5.24
N ASP A 44 -2.99 33.74 -4.87
CA ASP A 44 -3.32 34.10 -3.49
C ASP A 44 -3.42 32.84 -2.61
N MET A 45 -4.02 31.76 -3.14
CA MET A 45 -4.02 30.46 -2.49
C MET A 45 -2.60 29.92 -2.28
N ILE A 46 -1.74 30.04 -3.30
CA ILE A 46 -0.33 29.62 -3.18
C ILE A 46 0.38 30.42 -2.08
N ALA A 47 0.17 31.73 -2.01
CA ALA A 47 0.76 32.57 -0.97
C ALA A 47 0.30 32.12 0.44
N ARG A 48 -0.98 31.80 0.60
CA ARG A 48 -1.54 31.27 1.86
C ARG A 48 -0.94 29.91 2.24
N ILE A 49 -0.78 28.99 1.29
CA ILE A 49 -0.15 27.68 1.55
C ILE A 49 1.30 27.86 2.00
N ARG A 50 2.04 28.78 1.38
CA ARG A 50 3.43 29.08 1.78
C ARG A 50 3.47 29.65 3.19
N GLU A 51 2.61 30.61 3.50
CA GLU A 51 2.52 31.22 4.84
C GLU A 51 2.23 30.16 5.92
N GLU A 52 1.26 29.27 5.69
CA GLU A 52 1.00 28.14 6.61
C GLU A 52 2.23 27.24 6.78
N GLY A 53 2.92 26.92 5.69
CA GLY A 53 4.11 26.06 5.72
C GLY A 53 5.31 26.67 6.47
N PHE A 54 5.44 28.00 6.48
CA PHE A 54 6.56 28.69 7.13
C PHE A 54 6.24 29.19 8.55
N GLN A 55 5.05 29.75 8.77
CA GLN A 55 4.69 30.38 10.05
C GLN A 55 3.91 29.47 10.99
N ARG A 56 3.26 28.41 10.48
CA ARG A 56 2.38 27.52 11.26
C ARG A 56 2.68 26.04 11.02
N SER A 57 3.94 25.75 10.66
CA SER A 57 4.37 24.40 10.33
C SER A 57 4.15 23.43 11.49
N GLN A 58 3.56 22.27 11.19
CA GLN A 58 3.49 21.13 12.11
C GLN A 58 4.61 20.12 11.88
N LEU A 59 5.57 20.44 10.99
CA LEU A 59 6.63 19.51 10.57
C LEU A 59 7.39 18.93 11.76
N GLU A 60 7.84 19.76 12.69
CA GLU A 60 8.65 19.34 13.83
C GLU A 60 7.92 18.32 14.70
N ASN A 61 6.68 18.63 15.09
CA ASN A 61 5.85 17.75 15.92
C ASN A 61 5.55 16.43 15.21
N THR A 62 5.14 16.49 13.94
CA THR A 62 4.83 15.30 13.14
C THR A 62 6.09 14.45 12.93
N PHE A 63 7.22 15.07 12.63
CA PHE A 63 8.48 14.38 12.41
C PHE A 63 8.97 13.69 13.69
N SER A 64 9.03 14.42 14.81
CA SER A 64 9.44 13.84 16.10
C SER A 64 8.50 12.70 16.52
N TYR A 65 7.19 12.85 16.37
CA TYR A 65 6.27 11.75 16.69
C TYR A 65 6.53 10.52 15.81
N MET A 66 6.79 10.73 14.51
CA MET A 66 7.14 9.64 13.62
C MET A 66 8.49 9.00 13.97
N THR A 67 9.54 9.76 14.28
CA THR A 67 10.86 9.15 14.49
C THR A 67 11.06 8.62 15.91
N ASP A 68 10.50 9.30 16.90
CA ASP A 68 10.86 9.10 18.30
C ASP A 68 9.79 8.27 19.03
N VAL A 69 8.50 8.49 18.71
CA VAL A 69 7.39 7.76 19.34
C VAL A 69 7.04 6.50 18.54
N LEU A 70 6.86 6.62 17.22
CA LEU A 70 6.54 5.46 16.38
C LEU A 70 7.77 4.59 16.09
N GLY A 71 8.96 5.17 15.94
CA GLY A 71 10.22 4.43 15.83
C GLY A 71 10.40 3.65 14.52
N ALA A 72 11.04 2.48 14.59
CA ALA A 72 11.26 1.63 13.42
C ALA A 72 9.93 1.05 12.89
N ARG A 73 9.75 0.99 11.56
CA ARG A 73 8.48 0.56 10.93
C ARG A 73 8.75 -0.35 9.74
N LEU A 74 9.33 -1.51 9.99
CA LEU A 74 9.62 -2.46 8.93
C LEU A 74 8.32 -2.88 8.21
N THR A 75 8.37 -3.05 6.90
CA THR A 75 7.22 -3.51 6.12
C THR A 75 6.67 -4.83 6.67
N ASN A 76 5.35 -4.90 6.83
CA ASN A 76 4.63 -6.05 7.39
C ASN A 76 4.94 -6.36 8.87
N SER A 77 5.50 -5.41 9.62
CA SER A 77 5.67 -5.52 11.09
C SER A 77 4.47 -4.97 11.86
N SER A 78 4.38 -5.31 13.15
CA SER A 78 3.39 -4.72 14.07
C SER A 78 3.50 -3.18 14.16
N ASP A 79 4.72 -2.66 14.10
CA ASP A 79 5.00 -1.22 14.16
C ASP A 79 4.56 -0.47 12.89
N MET A 80 4.59 -1.12 11.72
CA MET A 80 4.01 -0.56 10.50
C MET A 80 2.49 -0.39 10.66
N VAL A 81 1.80 -1.39 11.23
CA VAL A 81 0.35 -1.32 11.46
C VAL A 81 0.02 -0.17 12.41
N ARG A 82 0.74 -0.06 13.53
CA ARG A 82 0.61 1.06 14.48
C ARG A 82 0.79 2.42 13.79
N ALA A 83 1.81 2.55 12.94
CA ALA A 83 2.08 3.79 12.24
C ALA A 83 1.00 4.15 11.21
N GLN A 84 0.48 3.16 10.47
CA GLN A 84 -0.61 3.37 9.53
C GLN A 84 -1.89 3.84 10.24
N GLU A 85 -2.22 3.23 11.38
CA GLU A 85 -3.37 3.64 12.20
C GLU A 85 -3.22 5.07 12.71
N TRP A 86 -2.02 5.44 13.17
CA TRP A 86 -1.72 6.81 13.56
C TRP A 86 -1.89 7.80 12.40
N VAL A 87 -1.34 7.51 11.22
CA VAL A 87 -1.48 8.37 10.03
C VAL A 87 -2.95 8.53 9.64
N LEU A 88 -3.76 7.46 9.67
CA LEU A 88 -5.19 7.56 9.40
C LEU A 88 -5.91 8.47 10.40
N GLY A 89 -5.53 8.41 11.68
CA GLY A 89 -6.02 9.33 12.70
C GLY A 89 -5.63 10.78 12.41
N GLU A 90 -4.38 11.00 12.05
CA GLU A 90 -3.83 12.33 11.76
C GLU A 90 -4.46 12.96 10.52
N MET A 91 -4.64 12.19 9.45
CA MET A 91 -5.34 12.64 8.23
C MET A 91 -6.77 13.09 8.55
N LYS A 92 -7.51 12.31 9.35
CA LYS A 92 -8.86 12.70 9.79
C LYS A 92 -8.83 13.96 10.66
N ARG A 93 -7.85 14.07 11.57
CA ARG A 93 -7.69 15.22 12.48
C ARG A 93 -7.51 16.53 11.72
N ILE A 94 -6.75 16.52 10.63
CA ILE A 94 -6.54 17.71 9.78
C ILE A 94 -7.65 17.93 8.73
N GLY A 95 -8.71 17.12 8.77
CA GLY A 95 -9.90 17.30 7.95
C GLY A 95 -9.90 16.59 6.59
N LEU A 96 -8.97 15.64 6.34
CA LEU A 96 -9.06 14.82 5.14
C LEU A 96 -10.27 13.88 5.23
N VAL A 97 -10.95 13.75 4.09
CA VAL A 97 -12.07 12.81 3.89
C VAL A 97 -11.60 11.61 3.08
N ASN A 98 -12.35 10.50 3.12
CA ASN A 98 -12.05 9.26 2.40
C ASN A 98 -10.68 8.63 2.75
N THR A 99 -10.24 8.77 4.00
CA THR A 99 -8.99 8.18 4.49
C THR A 99 -9.17 6.67 4.70
N ILE A 100 -8.58 5.86 3.83
CA ILE A 100 -8.61 4.39 3.90
C ILE A 100 -7.18 3.83 3.81
N ARG A 101 -6.96 2.67 4.45
CA ARG A 101 -5.75 1.87 4.24
C ARG A 101 -6.03 0.87 3.12
N GLU A 102 -5.28 0.98 2.04
CA GLU A 102 -5.36 0.03 0.94
C GLU A 102 -4.37 -1.13 1.16
N PRO A 103 -4.79 -2.39 0.92
CA PRO A 103 -3.87 -3.51 0.93
C PRO A 103 -2.89 -3.38 -0.24
N PHE A 104 -1.62 -3.66 0.01
CA PHE A 104 -0.57 -3.61 -1.00
C PHE A 104 0.14 -4.96 -1.05
N MET A 105 -0.03 -5.69 -2.16
CA MET A 105 0.51 -7.05 -2.39
C MET A 105 0.16 -8.08 -1.30
N ASP A 106 0.59 -9.33 -1.52
CA ASP A 106 0.59 -10.38 -0.51
C ASP A 106 2.02 -10.55 0.02
N TYR A 107 2.36 -9.80 1.07
CA TYR A 107 3.70 -9.83 1.68
C TYR A 107 4.00 -11.10 2.48
N GLY A 108 3.03 -12.02 2.58
CA GLY A 108 3.19 -13.24 3.37
C GLY A 108 3.23 -12.94 4.87
N VAL A 109 4.16 -13.61 5.58
CA VAL A 109 4.18 -13.65 7.04
C VAL A 109 4.71 -12.34 7.63
N SER A 110 4.04 -11.83 8.67
CA SER A 110 4.50 -10.68 9.44
C SER A 110 5.82 -10.99 10.16
N TRP A 111 6.67 -9.99 10.34
CA TRP A 111 7.95 -10.19 11.01
C TRP A 111 8.26 -9.03 11.96
N ASP A 112 8.60 -9.40 13.19
CA ASP A 112 9.05 -8.50 14.25
C ASP A 112 10.27 -9.15 14.91
N ASN A 113 11.31 -8.35 15.20
CA ASN A 113 12.48 -8.82 15.92
C ASN A 113 12.32 -8.57 17.42
N GLU A 114 11.99 -9.61 18.17
CA GLU A 114 11.82 -9.52 19.62
C GLU A 114 13.15 -9.53 20.38
N TYR A 115 14.08 -10.40 19.96
CA TYR A 115 15.34 -10.60 20.65
C TYR A 115 16.42 -11.21 19.75
N VAL A 116 17.61 -10.62 19.80
CA VAL A 116 18.83 -11.19 19.21
C VAL A 116 19.99 -10.97 20.16
N SER A 117 20.84 -11.97 20.30
CA SER A 117 22.09 -11.86 21.04
C SER A 117 23.17 -12.69 20.39
N LEU A 118 24.34 -12.08 20.19
CA LEU A 118 25.51 -12.76 19.64
C LEU A 118 26.66 -12.67 20.64
N HIS A 119 27.32 -13.79 20.89
CA HIS A 119 28.40 -13.89 21.86
C HIS A 119 29.54 -14.70 21.27
N LEU A 120 30.73 -14.10 21.21
CA LEU A 120 31.97 -14.82 20.98
C LEU A 120 32.30 -15.58 22.26
N MET A 121 32.38 -16.91 22.20
CA MET A 121 32.64 -17.72 23.38
C MET A 121 34.13 -18.04 23.57
N GLU A 122 34.87 -18.16 22.47
CA GLU A 122 36.29 -18.51 22.44
C GLU A 122 37.01 -17.59 21.42
N PRO A 123 38.29 -17.24 21.66
CA PRO A 123 39.13 -17.66 22.79
C PRO A 123 38.76 -17.00 24.12
N ASP A 124 38.26 -15.76 24.09
CA ASP A 124 37.79 -15.01 25.26
C ASP A 124 36.35 -14.57 25.05
N TYR A 125 35.52 -14.70 26.09
CA TYR A 125 34.11 -14.32 26.02
C TYR A 125 33.95 -12.82 25.71
N SER A 126 33.25 -12.50 24.62
CA SER A 126 32.93 -11.13 24.23
C SER A 126 31.52 -11.02 23.64
N PRO A 127 30.66 -10.10 24.14
CA PRO A 127 29.38 -9.81 23.48
C PRO A 127 29.64 -9.17 22.11
N MET A 128 28.85 -9.53 21.12
CA MET A 128 28.94 -9.02 19.76
C MET A 128 27.65 -8.31 19.36
N VAL A 129 27.79 -7.25 18.56
CA VAL A 129 26.65 -6.58 17.93
C VAL A 129 26.36 -7.25 16.61
N GLY A 130 25.14 -7.74 16.46
CA GLY A 130 24.64 -8.34 15.22
C GLY A 130 23.13 -8.22 15.15
N TYR A 131 22.60 -8.12 13.94
CA TYR A 131 21.17 -8.06 13.68
C TYR A 131 20.80 -9.18 12.72
N PRO A 132 19.65 -9.83 12.92
CA PRO A 132 19.15 -10.79 11.95
C PRO A 132 18.80 -10.06 10.65
N ILE A 133 18.93 -10.78 9.54
CA ILE A 133 18.37 -10.30 8.28
C ILE A 133 16.84 -10.32 8.43
N ALA A 134 16.15 -9.29 7.92
CA ALA A 134 14.70 -9.24 7.98
C ALA A 134 14.06 -10.49 7.35
N HIS A 135 12.94 -10.94 7.91
CA HIS A 135 12.17 -12.12 7.47
C HIS A 135 12.87 -13.47 7.65
N THR A 136 13.97 -13.55 8.39
CA THR A 136 14.52 -14.87 8.80
C THR A 136 13.73 -15.45 9.96
N PRO A 137 13.52 -16.78 10.02
CA PRO A 137 12.94 -17.42 11.19
C PRO A 137 13.84 -17.26 12.42
N GLY A 138 13.25 -17.35 13.60
CA GLY A 138 14.00 -17.47 14.85
C GLY A 138 14.75 -18.79 14.96
N THR A 139 15.67 -18.89 15.92
CA THR A 139 16.33 -20.16 16.25
C THR A 139 15.49 -20.96 17.25
N GLU A 140 15.66 -22.28 17.29
CA GLU A 140 15.08 -23.15 18.33
C GLU A 140 15.84 -22.99 19.66
N GLY A 141 16.00 -21.75 20.13
CA GLY A 141 16.81 -21.40 21.29
C GLY A 141 18.28 -21.14 20.96
N LYS A 142 19.14 -21.20 21.98
CA LYS A 142 20.56 -20.87 21.88
C LYS A 142 21.28 -21.84 20.94
N GLN A 143 21.86 -21.31 19.87
CA GLN A 143 22.71 -22.07 18.95
C GLN A 143 24.18 -21.84 19.28
N ARG A 144 25.01 -22.91 19.18
CA ARG A 144 26.47 -22.82 19.29
C ARG A 144 27.08 -23.37 18.01
N LEU A 145 27.70 -22.49 17.23
CA LEU A 145 28.44 -22.88 16.04
C LEU A 145 29.82 -23.40 16.47
N GLN A 146 30.16 -24.61 16.03
CA GLN A 146 31.53 -25.11 16.08
C GLN A 146 32.17 -24.71 14.75
N VAL A 147 33.20 -23.88 14.81
CA VAL A 147 34.01 -23.49 13.65
C VAL A 147 35.32 -24.25 13.71
#